data_AF-A0A9P6A1K3-F1
#
_entry.id   AF-A0A9P6A1K3-F1
#
_cell.length_a   1.000
_cell.length_b   1.000
_cell.length_c   1.000
_cell.angle_alpha   90.00
_cell.angle_beta   90.00
_cell.angle_gamma   90.00
#
_symmetry.space_group_name_H-M   'P 1'
#
loop_
_entity.id
_entity.type
_entity.pdbx_description
1 polymer ?
#
loop_
_entity_poly.entity_id
_entity_poly.type
_entity_poly.pdbx_seq_one_letter_code
_entity_poly.pdbx_strand_id
1 'polypeptide(L)'
;MSLEQIKHDRINLARLVRRLEKSTATDEWSSGAEHSVWANTQDALQRVAFAKKLLRNVELYEDDSLSVDGHLEEIRTKLDGIETSLKDVGKRFTPKRARPKSILAQLPVPGVGGGGAPAGLDESAPLLPADDLLLPPLETPSFPSPIPTLLATTAPPLASKSTAVAPKFLHNTHALHEELSEQLAQMATQLKRNAVHFSESLAKDQAVVEDAQEKLEGNLGMMTKERVRLRDHRGKSGSTTCLVVLSLITVCALFVLMFFVIRFT
;
A
#
# COMPACT_ATOMS: atom_id res chain seq x y z
N MET A 1 2.50 24.62 19.55
CA MET A 1 2.61 23.34 20.28
C MET A 1 2.62 23.62 21.77
N SER A 2 2.09 22.72 22.60
CA SER A 2 2.26 22.83 24.06
C SER A 2 3.71 22.51 24.45
N LEU A 3 4.24 23.17 25.48
CA LEU A 3 5.57 22.87 26.05
C LEU A 3 5.69 21.40 26.49
N GLU A 4 4.57 20.82 26.93
CA GLU A 4 4.49 19.38 27.25
C GLU A 4 4.67 18.50 26.01
N GLN A 5 4.16 18.93 24.86
CA GLN A 5 4.32 18.21 23.60
C GLN A 5 5.79 18.16 23.17
N ILE A 6 6.53 19.27 23.34
CA ILE A 6 7.96 19.34 23.01
C ILE A 6 8.77 18.42 23.93
N LYS A 7 8.46 18.39 25.22
CA LYS A 7 9.07 17.43 26.18
C LYS A 7 8.79 15.98 25.78
N HIS A 8 7.56 15.67 25.37
CA HIS A 8 7.21 14.33 24.88
C HIS A 8 7.97 13.97 23.60
N ASP A 9 8.06 14.90 22.65
CA ASP A 9 8.74 14.70 21.37
C ASP A 9 10.24 14.46 21.59
N ARG A 10 10.88 15.17 22.53
CA ARG A 10 12.28 14.92 22.93
C ARG A 10 12.50 13.53 23.54
N ILE A 11 11.62 13.11 24.45
CA ILE A 11 11.70 11.77 25.06
C ILE A 11 11.46 10.67 24.00
N ASN A 12 10.51 10.91 23.10
CA ASN A 12 10.19 9.98 22.01
C ASN A 12 11.34 9.89 21.01
N LEU A 13 11.98 11.01 20.67
CA LEU A 13 13.16 11.06 19.81
C LEU A 13 14.29 10.22 20.41
N ALA A 14 14.67 10.47 21.66
CA ALA A 14 15.75 9.71 22.32
C ALA A 14 15.46 8.19 22.38
N ARG A 15 14.21 7.81 22.64
CA ARG A 15 13.79 6.40 22.64
C ARG A 15 13.82 5.77 21.25
N LEU A 16 13.38 6.51 20.23
CA LEU A 16 13.32 6.04 18.86
C LEU A 16 14.73 5.87 18.29
N VAL A 17 15.62 6.83 18.53
CA VAL A 17 17.04 6.78 18.13
C VAL A 17 17.71 5.56 18.74
N ARG A 18 17.59 5.34 20.06
CA ARG A 18 18.15 4.14 20.72
C ARG A 18 17.61 2.83 20.16
N ARG A 19 16.33 2.81 19.78
CA ARG A 19 15.72 1.62 19.17
C ARG A 19 16.26 1.39 17.75
N LEU A 20 16.43 2.46 16.98
CA LEU A 20 17.01 2.42 15.64
C LEU A 20 18.48 2.00 15.67
N GLU A 21 19.28 2.54 16.59
CA GLU A 21 20.65 2.11 16.83
C GLU A 21 20.69 0.62 17.18
N LYS A 22 19.83 0.18 18.11
CA LYS A 22 19.76 -1.22 18.50
C LYS A 22 19.35 -2.14 17.35
N SER A 23 18.34 -1.76 16.56
CA SER A 23 17.90 -2.57 15.41
C SER A 23 18.92 -2.58 14.28
N THR A 24 19.72 -1.53 14.14
CA THR A 24 20.78 -1.45 13.12
C THR A 24 22.04 -2.21 13.57
N ALA A 25 22.30 -2.27 14.88
CA ALA A 25 23.43 -3.00 15.46
C ALA A 25 23.21 -4.52 15.55
N THR A 26 21.96 -4.98 15.59
CA THR A 26 21.65 -6.41 15.51
C THR A 26 21.98 -6.93 14.10
N ASP A 27 22.66 -8.07 14.01
CA ASP A 27 23.11 -8.76 12.78
C ASP A 27 21.94 -9.33 11.92
N GLU A 28 20.75 -8.74 12.06
CA GLU A 28 19.51 -9.14 11.39
C GLU A 28 19.53 -8.80 9.88
N TRP A 29 20.47 -7.96 9.46
CA TRP A 29 20.60 -7.45 8.10
C TRP A 29 21.43 -8.35 7.17
N SER A 30 22.10 -9.38 7.71
CA SER A 30 23.03 -10.26 6.96
C SER A 30 22.49 -11.69 6.75
N SER A 31 21.66 -12.20 7.67
CA SER A 31 21.25 -13.62 7.71
C SER A 31 19.77 -13.89 7.36
N GLY A 32 18.96 -12.86 7.10
CA GLY A 32 17.53 -13.01 6.83
C GLY A 32 17.19 -13.30 5.36
N ALA A 33 15.97 -13.78 5.08
CA ALA A 33 15.48 -13.89 3.71
C ALA A 33 15.47 -12.51 3.03
N GLU A 34 15.95 -12.41 1.78
CA GLU A 34 16.17 -11.13 1.08
C GLU A 34 14.92 -10.22 1.10
N HIS A 35 13.74 -10.80 0.95
CA HIS A 35 12.46 -10.08 0.98
C HIS A 35 12.12 -9.53 2.38
N SER A 36 12.38 -10.28 3.45
CA SER A 36 12.16 -9.80 4.82
C SER A 36 13.16 -8.72 5.21
N VAL A 37 14.42 -8.86 4.78
CA VAL A 37 15.45 -7.85 5.00
C VAL A 37 15.06 -6.55 4.28
N TRP A 38 14.63 -6.62 3.02
CA TRP A 38 14.14 -5.45 2.29
C TRP A 38 12.93 -4.78 2.95
N ALA A 39 11.92 -5.55 3.36
CA ALA A 39 10.75 -5.01 4.06
C ALA A 39 11.14 -4.31 5.38
N ASN A 40 12.05 -4.93 6.16
CA ASN A 40 12.56 -4.35 7.40
C ASN A 40 13.38 -3.08 7.14
N THR A 41 14.14 -3.00 6.04
CA THR A 41 14.86 -1.76 5.68
C THR A 41 13.90 -0.63 5.37
N GLN A 42 12.77 -0.91 4.71
CA GLN A 42 11.76 0.10 4.42
C GLN A 42 11.09 0.62 5.69
N ASP A 43 10.70 -0.28 6.60
CA ASP A 43 10.12 0.12 7.90
C ASP A 43 11.10 0.96 8.73
N ALA A 44 12.37 0.54 8.79
CA ALA A 44 13.40 1.31 9.50
C ALA A 44 13.68 2.68 8.84
N LEU A 45 13.61 2.80 7.50
CA LEU A 45 13.73 4.09 6.79
C LEU A 45 12.59 5.04 7.13
N GLN A 46 11.37 4.53 7.25
CA GLN A 46 10.21 5.32 7.67
C GLN A 46 10.38 5.83 9.11
N ARG A 47 10.88 4.99 10.01
CA ARG A 47 11.19 5.37 11.40
C ARG A 47 12.29 6.43 11.47
N VAL A 48 13.31 6.35 10.62
CA VAL A 48 14.35 7.39 10.49
C VAL A 48 13.76 8.71 9.99
N ALA A 49 12.89 8.67 8.97
CA ALA A 49 12.21 9.87 8.47
C ALA A 49 11.31 10.52 9.53
N PHE A 50 10.62 9.72 10.34
CA PHE A 50 9.84 10.20 11.47
C PHE A 50 10.73 10.79 12.56
N ALA A 51 11.86 10.15 12.90
CA ALA A 51 12.84 10.70 13.84
C ALA A 51 13.40 12.06 13.36
N LYS A 52 13.68 12.22 12.06
CA LYS A 52 14.08 13.53 11.48
C LYS A 52 12.98 14.59 11.60
N LYS A 53 11.72 14.19 11.48
CA LYS A 53 10.59 15.09 11.71
C LYS A 53 10.50 15.53 13.17
N LEU A 54 10.71 14.61 14.11
CA LEU A 54 10.75 14.92 15.55
C LEU A 54 11.93 15.84 15.89
N LEU A 55 13.10 15.59 15.32
CA LEU A 55 14.28 16.42 15.51
C LEU A 55 14.00 17.88 15.10
N ARG A 56 13.43 18.10 13.90
CA ARG A 56 13.04 19.45 13.45
C ARG A 56 11.99 20.10 14.35
N ASN A 57 11.04 19.32 14.87
CA ASN A 57 10.05 19.85 15.79
C ASN A 57 10.67 20.27 17.13
N VAL A 58 11.71 19.59 17.60
CA VAL A 58 12.40 19.96 18.85
C VAL A 58 13.32 21.17 18.62
N GLU A 59 14.05 21.19 17.51
CA GLU A 59 14.96 22.27 17.08
C GLU A 59 14.23 23.63 16.94
N LEU A 60 12.99 23.64 16.42
CA LEU A 60 12.22 24.88 16.24
C LEU A 60 11.76 25.56 17.55
N TYR A 61 11.89 24.91 18.71
CA TYR A 61 11.43 25.44 19.99
C TYR A 61 12.52 25.50 21.09
N GLU A 62 13.69 24.89 20.87
CA GLU A 62 14.86 24.99 21.76
C GLU A 62 15.88 25.98 21.16
N ASP A 63 15.55 27.28 21.09
CA ASP A 63 16.43 28.34 20.53
C ASP A 63 17.39 28.96 21.58
N ASP A 64 17.24 28.61 22.87
CA ASP A 64 17.87 29.34 23.99
C ASP A 64 18.85 28.51 24.85
N SER A 65 19.20 27.27 24.48
CA SER A 65 20.07 26.41 25.30
C SER A 65 21.30 25.86 24.57
N LEU A 66 22.42 26.58 24.69
CA LEU A 66 23.74 26.26 24.13
C LEU A 66 24.29 24.85 24.46
N SER A 67 23.75 24.18 25.49
CA SER A 67 24.15 22.83 25.90
C SER A 67 23.33 21.71 25.26
N VAL A 68 22.16 22.03 24.69
CA VAL A 68 21.28 21.05 24.04
C VAL A 68 21.64 20.87 22.57
N ASP A 69 22.17 21.93 21.93
CA ASP A 69 22.64 21.90 20.54
C ASP A 69 23.64 20.79 20.25
N GLY A 70 24.62 20.58 21.14
CA GLY A 70 25.62 19.52 20.97
C GLY A 70 25.03 18.11 20.96
N HIS A 71 23.98 17.87 21.75
CA HIS A 71 23.30 16.57 21.79
C HIS A 71 22.36 16.37 20.59
N LEU A 72 21.70 17.43 20.13
CA LEU A 72 20.86 17.39 18.93
C LEU A 72 21.69 17.11 17.67
N GLU A 73 22.87 17.73 17.56
CA GLU A 73 23.81 17.46 16.47
C GLU A 73 24.40 16.04 16.54
N GLU A 74 24.67 15.52 17.74
CA GLU A 74 25.02 14.10 17.93
C GLU A 74 23.89 13.18 17.44
N ILE A 75 22.63 13.49 17.76
CA ILE A 75 21.47 12.72 17.28
C ILE A 75 21.34 12.81 15.76
N ARG A 76 21.56 13.99 15.18
CA ARG A 76 21.49 14.23 13.74
C ARG A 76 22.51 13.40 12.98
N THR A 77 23.77 13.46 13.38
CA THR A 77 24.86 12.69 12.77
C THR A 77 24.63 11.18 12.86
N LYS A 78 24.13 10.70 14.00
CA LYS A 78 23.72 9.29 14.18
C LYS A 78 22.60 8.89 13.23
N LEU A 79 21.57 9.73 13.09
CA LEU A 79 20.46 9.48 12.18
C LEU A 79 20.92 9.42 10.72
N ASP A 80 21.83 10.29 10.32
CA ASP A 80 22.40 10.30 8.96
C ASP A 80 23.27 9.06 8.70
N GLY A 81 24.03 8.60 9.70
CA GLY A 81 24.78 7.34 9.63
C GLY A 81 23.87 6.11 9.50
N ILE A 82 22.75 6.08 10.24
CA ILE A 82 21.76 5.01 10.13
C ILE A 82 21.04 5.07 8.78
N GLU A 83 20.70 6.26 8.28
CA GLU A 83 20.04 6.39 6.97
C GLU A 83 20.93 5.93 5.82
N THR A 84 22.21 6.28 5.85
CA THR A 84 23.16 5.91 4.79
C THR A 84 23.40 4.40 4.75
N SER A 85 23.62 3.77 5.92
CA SER A 85 23.74 2.32 6.03
C SER A 85 22.48 1.59 5.55
N LEU A 86 21.30 2.07 5.94
CA LEU A 86 20.03 1.43 5.57
C LEU A 86 19.68 1.61 4.09
N LYS A 87 20.04 2.74 3.48
CA LYS A 87 19.95 2.94 2.01
C LYS A 87 20.90 2.00 1.26
N ASP A 88 22.09 1.73 1.78
CA ASP A 88 23.01 0.78 1.16
C ASP A 88 22.48 -0.65 1.23
N VAL A 89 21.96 -1.08 2.38
CA VAL A 89 21.28 -2.38 2.55
C VAL A 89 20.06 -2.48 1.63
N GLY A 90 19.22 -1.44 1.55
CA GLY A 90 18.05 -1.43 0.68
C GLY A 90 18.39 -1.58 -0.81
N LYS A 91 19.50 -0.99 -1.28
CA LYS A 91 19.99 -1.17 -2.66
C LYS A 91 20.44 -2.61 -2.94
N ARG A 92 21.09 -3.25 -1.97
CA ARG A 92 21.59 -4.64 -2.09
C ARG A 92 20.45 -5.65 -2.19
N PHE A 93 19.34 -5.40 -1.52
CA PHE A 93 18.19 -6.33 -1.45
C PHE A 93 16.97 -5.87 -2.24
N THR A 94 17.10 -4.91 -3.17
CA THR A 94 15.97 -4.47 -4.00
C THR A 94 15.48 -5.65 -4.85
N PRO A 95 14.27 -6.19 -4.61
CA PRO A 95 13.81 -7.35 -5.35
C PRO A 95 13.70 -7.01 -6.84
N LYS A 96 14.42 -7.78 -7.68
CA LYS A 96 14.34 -7.63 -9.13
C LYS A 96 12.92 -8.01 -9.54
N ARG A 97 12.11 -7.00 -9.88
CA ARG A 97 10.72 -7.16 -10.34
C ARG A 97 10.70 -8.02 -11.59
N ALA A 98 10.59 -9.34 -11.42
CA ALA A 98 10.37 -10.26 -12.51
C ALA A 98 8.95 -10.01 -13.02
N ARG A 99 8.82 -9.46 -14.23
CA ARG A 99 7.53 -9.40 -14.90
C ARG A 99 7.10 -10.86 -15.13
N PRO A 100 5.88 -11.25 -14.71
CA PRO A 100 5.38 -12.58 -15.04
C PRO A 100 5.45 -12.76 -16.56
N LYS A 101 5.93 -13.93 -17.02
CA LYS A 101 6.06 -14.27 -18.44
C LYS A 101 4.69 -14.01 -19.11
N SER A 102 4.68 -13.25 -20.20
CA SER A 102 3.44 -12.83 -20.84
C SER A 102 2.66 -14.05 -21.35
N ILE A 103 1.42 -14.19 -20.87
CA ILE A 103 0.49 -15.26 -21.24
C ILE A 103 0.20 -15.26 -22.75
N LEU A 104 0.44 -14.14 -23.45
CA LEU A 104 0.34 -14.01 -24.90
C LEU A 104 1.26 -14.94 -25.70
N ALA A 105 2.34 -15.47 -25.09
CA ALA A 105 3.20 -16.47 -25.73
C ALA A 105 2.66 -17.91 -25.61
N GLN A 106 1.58 -18.12 -24.83
CA GLN A 106 0.98 -19.42 -24.54
C GLN A 106 -0.39 -19.61 -25.21
N LEU A 107 -0.95 -18.58 -25.87
CA LEU A 107 -2.15 -18.76 -26.67
C LEU A 107 -1.79 -19.36 -28.04
N PRO A 108 -2.42 -20.46 -28.46
CA PRO A 108 -2.34 -20.95 -29.83
C PRO A 108 -2.84 -19.88 -30.80
N VAL A 109 -2.04 -19.55 -31.81
CA VAL A 109 -2.44 -18.65 -32.90
C VAL A 109 -3.61 -19.30 -33.65
N PRO A 110 -4.78 -18.65 -33.80
CA PRO A 110 -5.87 -19.19 -34.59
C PRO A 110 -5.45 -19.33 -36.05
N GLY A 111 -5.49 -20.55 -36.58
CA GLY A 111 -5.14 -20.84 -37.96
C GLY A 111 -6.10 -20.14 -38.93
N VAL A 112 -5.55 -19.32 -39.82
CA VAL A 112 -6.22 -18.91 -41.06
C VAL A 112 -6.17 -20.10 -42.01
N GLY A 113 -7.33 -20.66 -42.32
CA GLY A 113 -7.45 -21.79 -43.25
C GLY A 113 -8.79 -21.79 -43.96
N GLY A 114 -8.94 -20.88 -44.92
CA GLY A 114 -10.00 -20.98 -45.93
C GLY A 114 -9.56 -21.85 -47.11
N GLY A 115 -10.32 -22.92 -47.37
CA GLY A 115 -10.55 -23.45 -48.73
C GLY A 115 -9.80 -24.71 -49.17
N GLY A 116 -10.52 -25.82 -49.36
CA GLY A 116 -10.30 -26.70 -50.52
C GLY A 116 -10.13 -28.23 -50.34
N ALA A 117 -11.22 -28.95 -50.02
CA ALA A 117 -11.64 -30.26 -50.58
C ALA A 117 -10.70 -31.53 -50.48
N PRO A 118 -11.14 -32.76 -50.87
CA PRO A 118 -11.44 -33.85 -49.91
C PRO A 118 -10.71 -35.20 -50.17
N ALA A 119 -10.51 -36.00 -49.12
CA ALA A 119 -10.27 -37.48 -49.09
C ALA A 119 -9.69 -37.77 -47.68
N GLY A 120 -10.00 -38.81 -46.93
CA GLY A 120 -10.55 -40.13 -47.17
C GLY A 120 -10.69 -40.81 -45.80
N LEU A 121 -11.39 -41.93 -45.79
CA LEU A 121 -11.92 -42.66 -44.63
C LEU A 121 -10.84 -43.23 -43.69
N ASP A 122 -11.33 -43.65 -42.51
CA ASP A 122 -10.79 -44.59 -41.51
C ASP A 122 -10.39 -43.90 -40.19
N GLU A 123 -10.64 -44.42 -38.99
CA GLU A 123 -11.47 -45.49 -38.42
C GLU A 123 -11.24 -45.36 -36.90
N SER A 124 -12.19 -45.82 -36.08
CA SER A 124 -12.08 -46.05 -34.62
C SER A 124 -12.27 -44.87 -33.64
N ALA A 125 -13.54 -44.69 -33.24
CA ALA A 125 -13.87 -44.46 -31.82
C ALA A 125 -13.77 -45.81 -31.07
N PRO A 126 -13.53 -45.83 -29.74
CA PRO A 126 -14.70 -45.94 -28.86
C PRO A 126 -14.60 -45.25 -27.48
N LEU A 127 -15.76 -44.68 -27.10
CA LEU A 127 -16.49 -44.80 -25.83
C LEU A 127 -15.90 -44.29 -24.48
N LEU A 128 -16.80 -43.56 -23.81
CA LEU A 128 -16.77 -42.87 -22.52
C LEU A 128 -16.62 -43.83 -21.30
N PRO A 129 -16.51 -43.31 -20.06
CA PRO A 129 -17.73 -42.94 -19.34
C PRO A 129 -17.67 -41.58 -18.65
N ALA A 130 -18.85 -40.95 -18.57
CA ALA A 130 -19.16 -39.82 -17.72
C ALA A 130 -19.44 -40.30 -16.29
N ASP A 131 -18.92 -39.58 -15.29
CA ASP A 131 -19.46 -39.43 -13.93
C ASP A 131 -18.65 -38.27 -13.29
N ASP A 132 -19.12 -37.02 -13.33
CA ASP A 132 -20.02 -36.33 -12.39
C ASP A 132 -19.29 -35.64 -11.20
N LEU A 133 -19.82 -34.48 -10.78
CA LEU A 133 -19.51 -33.67 -9.57
C LEU A 133 -18.60 -32.42 -9.66
N LEU A 134 -19.23 -31.31 -10.08
CA LEU A 134 -19.45 -30.06 -9.30
C LEU A 134 -18.26 -29.20 -8.74
N LEU A 135 -18.11 -28.01 -9.37
CA LEU A 135 -17.81 -26.65 -8.82
C LEU A 135 -16.36 -26.27 -8.41
N PRO A 136 -15.95 -24.97 -8.44
CA PRO A 136 -16.25 -23.85 -9.37
C PRO A 136 -14.99 -23.01 -9.78
N PRO A 137 -14.99 -22.24 -10.89
CA PRO A 137 -13.91 -21.28 -11.19
C PRO A 137 -14.07 -19.95 -10.43
N LEU A 138 -12.98 -19.53 -9.77
CA LEU A 138 -12.83 -18.28 -9.03
C LEU A 138 -12.53 -17.13 -10.03
N GLU A 139 -13.53 -16.31 -10.37
CA GLU A 139 -13.34 -15.10 -11.16
C GLU A 139 -13.02 -13.91 -10.25
N THR A 140 -11.83 -13.31 -10.44
CA THR A 140 -11.44 -12.00 -9.90
C THR A 140 -11.65 -10.95 -11.00
N PRO A 141 -12.21 -9.76 -10.68
CA PRO A 141 -12.68 -8.79 -11.66
C PRO A 141 -11.54 -8.02 -12.35
N SER A 142 -11.62 -7.89 -13.67
CA SER A 142 -10.81 -6.94 -14.45
C SER A 142 -11.71 -5.87 -15.08
N PHE A 143 -11.57 -4.64 -14.60
CA PHE A 143 -12.05 -3.41 -15.22
C PHE A 143 -11.43 -3.20 -16.61
N PRO A 144 -12.23 -2.84 -17.64
CA PRO A 144 -11.70 -2.13 -18.81
C PRO A 144 -12.08 -0.64 -18.77
N SER A 145 -11.06 0.21 -18.65
CA SER A 145 -11.13 1.61 -19.10
C SER A 145 -10.41 1.73 -20.45
N PRO A 146 -11.05 2.30 -21.47
CA PRO A 146 -10.36 3.00 -22.54
C PRO A 146 -10.53 4.52 -22.40
N ILE A 147 -9.41 5.24 -22.30
CA ILE A 147 -9.32 6.69 -22.49
C ILE A 147 -9.14 6.94 -24.00
N PRO A 148 -10.02 7.70 -24.68
CA PRO A 148 -9.74 8.17 -26.02
C PRO A 148 -8.97 9.49 -25.97
N THR A 149 -7.70 9.45 -26.38
CA THR A 149 -6.88 10.64 -26.65
C THR A 149 -7.33 11.26 -27.97
N LEU A 150 -8.03 12.39 -27.89
CA LEU A 150 -8.35 13.28 -29.02
C LEU A 150 -7.17 14.22 -29.29
N LEU A 151 -6.55 14.14 -30.48
CA LEU A 151 -6.02 15.25 -31.29
C LEU A 151 -5.01 14.73 -32.33
N ALA A 152 -5.43 14.65 -33.59
CA ALA A 152 -4.54 14.67 -34.74
C ALA A 152 -5.20 15.52 -35.84
N THR A 153 -5.04 16.84 -35.72
CA THR A 153 -5.32 17.81 -36.77
C THR A 153 -4.36 17.53 -37.93
N THR A 154 -4.87 16.94 -39.01
CA THR A 154 -4.12 16.83 -40.27
C THR A 154 -4.72 17.80 -41.26
N ALA A 155 -3.93 18.79 -41.66
CA ALA A 155 -4.28 19.84 -42.61
C ALA A 155 -4.53 19.27 -44.03
N PRO A 156 -5.46 19.84 -44.82
CA PRO A 156 -5.63 19.46 -46.23
C PRO A 156 -4.63 20.22 -47.13
N PRO A 157 -4.05 19.58 -48.16
CA PRO A 157 -3.30 20.29 -49.19
C PRO A 157 -4.26 20.95 -50.18
N LEU A 158 -3.83 22.12 -50.65
CA LEU A 158 -4.50 23.01 -51.59
C LEU A 158 -4.45 22.46 -53.04
N ALA A 159 -5.41 22.93 -53.86
CA ALA A 159 -5.60 22.75 -55.32
C ALA A 159 -6.53 21.56 -55.71
N SER A 160 -7.55 21.68 -56.58
CA SER A 160 -7.74 22.55 -57.75
C SER A 160 -9.24 22.69 -58.10
N LYS A 161 -9.62 23.76 -58.81
CA LYS A 161 -10.93 23.92 -59.47
C LYS A 161 -11.22 22.77 -60.44
N SER A 162 -12.39 22.13 -60.36
CA SER A 162 -13.09 21.57 -61.53
C SER A 162 -14.59 21.29 -61.26
N THR A 163 -15.42 22.05 -61.96
CA THR A 163 -16.70 21.75 -62.62
C THR A 163 -17.57 20.55 -62.17
N ALA A 164 -18.77 20.88 -61.69
CA ALA A 164 -20.06 20.17 -61.82
C ALA A 164 -20.09 18.63 -61.94
N VAL A 165 -20.40 17.94 -60.83
CA VAL A 165 -21.22 16.71 -60.77
C VAL A 165 -21.96 16.63 -59.42
N ALA A 166 -23.16 17.22 -59.32
CA ALA A 166 -24.12 16.93 -58.24
C ALA A 166 -25.22 16.04 -58.84
N PRO A 167 -25.24 14.73 -58.54
CA PRO A 167 -26.09 14.22 -57.44
C PRO A 167 -25.51 13.01 -56.65
N LYS A 168 -24.43 12.37 -57.10
CA LYS A 168 -23.89 11.14 -56.50
C LYS A 168 -23.13 11.35 -55.19
N PHE A 169 -22.53 12.53 -55.01
CA PHE A 169 -21.86 12.90 -53.77
C PHE A 169 -22.85 13.10 -52.62
N LEU A 170 -24.04 13.66 -52.87
CA LEU A 170 -25.06 13.83 -51.84
C LEU A 170 -25.58 12.49 -51.30
N HIS A 171 -25.73 11.49 -52.17
CA HIS A 171 -26.09 10.13 -51.75
C HIS A 171 -24.99 9.46 -50.92
N ASN A 172 -23.71 9.69 -51.25
CA ASN A 172 -22.59 9.15 -50.48
C ASN A 172 -22.50 9.79 -49.08
N THR A 173 -22.65 11.11 -48.98
CA THR A 173 -22.66 11.78 -47.67
C THR A 173 -23.87 11.35 -46.83
N HIS A 174 -25.03 11.16 -47.43
CA HIS A 174 -26.22 10.65 -46.73
C HIS A 174 -26.03 9.20 -46.27
N ALA A 175 -25.41 8.34 -47.07
CA ALA A 175 -25.08 6.97 -46.68
C ALA A 175 -24.07 6.92 -45.53
N LEU A 176 -23.06 7.78 -45.55
CA LEU A 176 -22.07 7.89 -44.47
C LEU A 176 -22.72 8.41 -43.16
N HIS A 177 -23.64 9.35 -43.26
CA HIS A 177 -24.41 9.82 -42.10
C HIS A 177 -25.29 8.72 -41.49
N GLU A 178 -25.87 7.84 -42.32
CA GLU A 178 -26.64 6.69 -41.86
C GLU A 178 -25.75 5.64 -41.19
N GLU A 179 -24.55 5.37 -41.73
CA GLU A 179 -23.60 4.43 -41.13
C GLU A 179 -23.08 4.93 -39.77
N LEU A 180 -22.79 6.24 -39.65
CA LEU A 180 -22.39 6.83 -38.37
C LEU A 180 -23.53 6.86 -37.35
N SER A 181 -24.77 7.09 -37.78
CA SER A 181 -25.93 7.07 -36.89
C SER A 181 -26.19 5.65 -36.38
N GLU A 182 -26.04 4.64 -37.24
CA GLU A 182 -26.15 3.23 -36.89
C GLU A 182 -25.02 2.80 -35.95
N GLN A 183 -23.78 3.21 -36.22
CA GLN A 183 -22.64 2.92 -35.36
C GLN A 183 -22.78 3.60 -33.98
N LEU A 184 -23.30 4.82 -33.93
CA LEU A 184 -23.57 5.53 -32.68
C LEU A 184 -24.71 4.86 -31.90
N ALA A 185 -25.77 4.42 -32.57
CA ALA A 185 -26.84 3.65 -31.95
C ALA A 185 -26.32 2.33 -31.37
N GLN A 186 -25.48 1.60 -32.10
CA GLN A 186 -24.84 0.38 -31.62
C GLN A 186 -23.93 0.67 -30.41
N MET A 187 -23.09 1.70 -30.46
CA MET A 187 -22.26 2.11 -29.33
C MET A 187 -23.08 2.56 -28.12
N ALA A 188 -24.20 3.25 -28.31
CA ALA A 188 -25.08 3.66 -27.22
C ALA A 188 -25.72 2.43 -26.53
N THR A 189 -26.13 1.42 -27.30
CA THR A 189 -26.65 0.17 -26.72
C THR A 189 -25.57 -0.62 -25.98
N GLN A 190 -24.33 -0.60 -26.46
CA GLN A 190 -23.19 -1.22 -25.78
C GLN A 190 -22.85 -0.47 -24.49
N LEU A 191 -22.81 0.86 -24.52
CA LEU A 191 -22.59 1.70 -23.34
C LEU A 191 -23.69 1.48 -22.30
N LYS A 192 -24.95 1.34 -22.73
CA LYS A 192 -26.07 1.01 -21.85
C LYS A 192 -25.89 -0.37 -21.19
N ARG A 193 -25.46 -1.39 -21.94
CA ARG A 193 -25.16 -2.72 -21.37
C ARG A 193 -24.00 -2.66 -20.38
N ASN A 194 -22.95 -1.91 -20.71
CA ASN A 194 -21.82 -1.69 -19.82
C ASN A 194 -22.26 -0.97 -18.54
N ALA A 195 -23.12 0.06 -18.63
CA ALA A 195 -23.65 0.79 -17.47
C ALA A 195 -24.48 -0.11 -16.55
N VAL A 196 -25.35 -0.96 -17.11
CA VAL A 196 -26.13 -1.93 -16.32
C VAL A 196 -25.19 -2.91 -15.61
N HIS A 197 -24.21 -3.47 -16.32
CA HIS A 197 -23.22 -4.38 -15.73
C HIS A 197 -22.37 -3.71 -14.63
N PHE A 198 -21.99 -2.45 -14.82
CA PHE A 198 -21.29 -1.68 -13.79
C PHE A 198 -22.18 -1.41 -12.57
N SER A 199 -23.48 -1.13 -12.76
CA SER A 199 -24.38 -0.93 -11.61
C SER A 199 -24.56 -2.19 -10.78
N GLU A 200 -24.62 -3.37 -11.42
CA GLU A 200 -24.70 -4.65 -10.72
C GLU A 200 -23.38 -4.99 -10.01
N SER A 201 -22.24 -4.69 -10.65
CA SER A 201 -20.92 -4.86 -10.04
C SER A 201 -20.75 -3.96 -8.82
N LEU A 202 -21.20 -2.70 -8.90
CA LEU A 202 -21.18 -1.77 -7.77
C LEU A 202 -22.07 -2.24 -6.60
N ALA A 203 -23.22 -2.85 -6.89
CA ALA A 203 -24.07 -3.41 -5.83
C ALA A 203 -23.39 -4.59 -5.12
N LYS A 204 -22.66 -5.45 -5.86
CA LYS A 204 -21.85 -6.53 -5.28
C LYS A 204 -20.69 -5.98 -4.47
N ASP A 205 -19.99 -4.99 -5.00
CA ASP A 205 -18.86 -4.34 -4.33
C ASP A 205 -19.31 -3.64 -3.05
N GLN A 206 -20.49 -3.01 -3.04
CA GLN A 206 -21.08 -2.42 -1.85
C GLN A 206 -21.28 -3.47 -0.74
N ALA A 207 -21.83 -4.64 -1.07
CA ALA A 207 -22.02 -5.71 -0.10
C ALA A 207 -20.69 -6.22 0.50
N VAL A 208 -19.63 -6.31 -0.32
CA VAL A 208 -18.29 -6.69 0.15
C VAL A 208 -17.69 -5.61 1.06
N VAL A 209 -17.93 -4.33 0.75
CA VAL A 209 -17.48 -3.21 1.60
C VAL A 209 -18.21 -3.21 2.94
N GLU A 210 -19.51 -3.48 2.97
CA GLU A 210 -20.30 -3.57 4.21
C GLU A 210 -19.83 -4.75 5.09
N ASP A 211 -19.58 -5.94 4.51
CA ASP A 211 -19.01 -7.09 5.24
C ASP A 211 -17.59 -6.80 5.76
N ALA A 212 -16.77 -6.11 4.96
CA ALA A 212 -15.44 -5.69 5.38
C ALA A 212 -15.53 -4.67 6.53
N GLN A 213 -16.47 -3.74 6.49
CA GLN A 213 -16.72 -2.77 7.55
C GLN A 213 -17.15 -3.47 8.84
N GLU A 214 -18.09 -4.41 8.79
CA GLU A 214 -18.54 -5.17 9.96
C GLU A 214 -17.39 -5.95 10.62
N LYS A 215 -16.55 -6.60 9.80
CA LYS A 215 -15.35 -7.30 10.30
C LYS A 215 -14.34 -6.34 10.94
N LEU A 216 -14.18 -5.15 10.38
CA LEU A 216 -13.24 -4.14 10.88
C LEU A 216 -13.76 -3.54 12.20
N GLU A 217 -15.06 -3.24 12.29
CA GLU A 217 -15.71 -2.79 13.52
C GLU A 217 -15.66 -3.86 14.62
N GLY A 218 -15.92 -5.12 14.27
CA GLY A 218 -15.79 -6.25 15.18
C GLY A 218 -14.36 -6.42 15.72
N ASN A 219 -13.36 -6.35 14.84
CA ASN A 219 -11.95 -6.44 15.24
C ASN A 219 -11.52 -5.25 16.11
N LEU A 220 -11.93 -4.03 15.74
CA LEU A 220 -11.62 -2.82 16.50
C LEU A 220 -12.27 -2.86 17.89
N GLY A 221 -13.49 -3.38 17.99
CA GLY A 221 -14.18 -3.63 19.27
C GLY A 221 -13.40 -4.62 20.15
N MET A 222 -12.97 -5.75 19.60
CA MET A 222 -12.15 -6.73 20.34
C MET A 222 -10.82 -6.13 20.80
N MET A 223 -10.10 -5.42 19.91
CA MET A 223 -8.83 -4.79 20.25
C MET A 223 -9.01 -3.75 21.37
N THR A 224 -10.06 -2.95 21.32
CA THR A 224 -10.32 -1.92 22.33
C THR A 224 -10.65 -2.54 23.68
N LYS A 225 -11.46 -3.61 23.69
CA LYS A 225 -11.81 -4.38 24.90
C LYS A 225 -10.58 -5.05 25.52
N GLU A 226 -9.73 -5.65 24.71
CA GLU A 226 -8.47 -6.25 25.18
C GLU A 226 -7.48 -5.20 25.70
N ARG A 227 -7.37 -4.05 25.05
CA ARG A 227 -6.55 -2.93 25.54
C ARG A 227 -7.00 -2.44 26.91
N VAL A 228 -8.31 -2.33 27.15
CA VAL A 228 -8.85 -1.97 28.47
C VAL A 228 -8.51 -3.05 29.50
N ARG A 229 -8.74 -4.32 29.17
CA ARG A 229 -8.41 -5.44 30.07
C ARG A 229 -6.93 -5.49 30.44
N LEU A 230 -6.04 -5.34 29.45
CA LEU A 230 -4.59 -5.29 29.66
C LEU A 230 -4.18 -4.07 30.50
N ARG A 231 -4.83 -2.92 30.32
CA ARG A 231 -4.59 -1.73 31.13
C ARG A 231 -4.99 -1.97 32.59
N ASP A 232 -6.14 -2.60 32.83
CA ASP A 232 -6.61 -2.90 34.18
C ASP A 232 -5.69 -3.91 34.89
N HIS A 233 -5.22 -4.94 34.18
CA HIS A 233 -4.23 -5.87 34.71
C HIS A 233 -2.87 -5.20 34.98
N ARG A 234 -2.44 -4.26 34.13
CA ARG A 234 -1.20 -3.51 34.31
C ARG A 234 -1.27 -2.54 35.50
N GLY A 235 -2.41 -1.86 35.69
CA GLY A 235 -2.64 -1.00 36.85
C GLY A 235 -2.64 -1.79 38.17
N LYS A 236 -3.26 -2.97 38.17
CA LYS A 236 -3.31 -3.84 39.36
C LYS A 236 -1.94 -4.45 39.71
N SER A 237 -1.17 -4.87 38.70
CA SER A 237 0.20 -5.37 38.90
C SER A 237 1.13 -4.25 39.39
N GLY A 238 1.04 -3.05 38.81
CA GLY A 238 1.85 -1.90 39.21
C GLY A 238 1.59 -1.39 40.63
N SER A 239 0.35 -1.50 41.13
CA SER A 239 -0.01 -1.04 42.48
C SER A 239 0.75 -1.79 43.58
N THR A 240 0.90 -3.11 43.46
CA THR A 240 1.62 -3.92 44.47
C THR A 240 3.11 -3.58 44.51
N THR A 241 3.76 -3.45 43.34
CA THR A 241 5.17 -3.03 43.26
C THR A 241 5.36 -1.62 43.78
N CYS A 242 4.42 -0.70 43.50
CA CYS A 242 4.46 0.67 44.02
C CYS A 242 4.42 0.69 45.56
N LEU A 243 3.52 -0.07 46.18
CA LEU A 243 3.45 -0.16 47.64
C LEU A 243 4.72 -0.75 48.25
N VAL A 244 5.30 -1.79 47.65
CA VAL A 244 6.58 -2.37 48.11
C VAL A 244 7.72 -1.34 48.00
N VAL A 245 7.83 -0.65 46.86
CA VAL A 245 8.85 0.38 46.66
C VAL A 245 8.69 1.53 47.65
N LEU A 246 7.46 1.98 47.91
CA LEU A 246 7.19 3.00 48.93
C LEU A 246 7.61 2.53 50.32
N SER A 247 7.34 1.27 50.69
CA SER A 247 7.75 0.72 51.98
C SER A 247 9.28 0.72 52.15
N LEU A 248 10.04 0.37 51.10
CA LEU A 248 11.50 0.44 51.12
C LEU A 248 11.99 1.88 51.28
N ILE A 249 11.38 2.83 50.56
CA ILE A 249 11.74 4.25 50.65
C ILE A 249 11.51 4.78 52.07
N THR A 250 10.38 4.43 52.70
CA THR A 250 10.09 4.84 54.08
C THR A 250 11.13 4.32 55.06
N VAL A 251 11.52 3.05 54.96
CA VAL A 251 12.57 2.47 55.83
C VAL A 251 13.91 3.17 55.59
N CYS A 252 14.29 3.41 54.33
CA CYS A 252 15.51 4.17 54.00
C CYS A 252 15.47 5.59 54.56
N ALA A 253 14.33 6.29 54.48
CA ALA A 253 14.19 7.65 55.00
C ALA A 253 14.34 7.69 56.53
N LEU A 254 13.74 6.74 57.25
CA LEU A 254 13.90 6.62 58.71
C LEU A 254 15.36 6.34 59.10
N PHE A 255 16.05 5.48 58.34
CA PHE A 255 17.47 5.19 58.56
C PHE A 255 18.34 6.44 58.37
N VAL A 256 18.12 7.18 57.29
CA VAL A 256 18.83 8.45 57.04
C VAL A 256 18.53 9.46 58.14
N LEU A 257 17.27 9.62 58.55
CA LEU A 257 16.89 10.50 59.66
C LEU A 257 17.60 10.12 60.96
N MET A 258 17.62 8.85 61.32
CA MET A 258 18.32 8.35 62.51
C MET A 258 19.83 8.62 62.44
N PHE A 259 20.44 8.40 61.26
CA PHE A 259 21.85 8.73 61.05
C PHE A 259 22.11 10.23 61.20
N PHE A 260 21.24 11.07 60.65
CA PHE A 260 21.31 12.51 60.83
C PHE A 260 21.19 12.91 62.30
N VAL A 261 20.25 12.33 63.06
CA VAL A 261 20.10 12.61 64.50
C VAL A 261 21.37 12.25 65.27
N ILE A 262 21.97 11.07 65.03
CA ILE A 262 23.24 10.66 65.66
C ILE A 262 24.40 11.59 65.25
N ARG A 263 24.39 12.12 64.03
CA ARG A 263 25.44 13.02 63.56
C ARG A 263 25.29 14.46 64.07
N PHE A 264 24.05 14.89 64.30
CA PHE A 264 23.73 16.26 64.73
C PHE A 264 23.65 16.41 66.26
N THR A 265 23.34 15.32 66.96
CA THR A 265 23.50 15.19 68.42
C THR A 265 24.95 14.93 68.76
#